data_AF-A0A7X5WUY6-F1
#
_entry.id   AF-A0A7X5WUY6-F1
#
_cell.length_a   1.000
_cell.length_b   1.000
_cell.length_c   1.000
_cell.angle_alpha   90.00
_cell.angle_beta   90.00
_cell.angle_gamma   90.00
#
_symmetry.space_group_name_H-M   'P 1'
#
loop_
_entity.id
_entity.type
_entity.pdbx_description
1 polymer ?
#
loop_
_entity_poly.entity_id
_entity_poly.type
_entity_poly.pdbx_seq_one_letter_code
_entity_poly.pdbx_strand_id
1 'polypeptide(L)'
;MVDLFAGVPNIIGVKDAAGDPGETARLLSLAPAGTEVYSGDDSLTLALLAVGAVGTIGVATHWAGNETAAMMQAFFDGDVAAARERNRALVPSYEFETGDAAPNPVPTKAMLRVMGLPGGPCRLPMGPEPVGLDIEAKAVLASLGRR
;
A
#
# COMPACT_ATOMS: atom_id res chain seq x y z
N MET A 1 19.74 10.68 -3.61
CA MET A 1 18.54 11.00 -2.80
C MET A 1 18.87 11.93 -1.65
N VAL A 2 19.81 11.57 -0.77
CA VAL A 2 20.23 12.40 0.39
C VAL A 2 20.61 13.83 0.01
N ASP A 3 21.45 14.00 -1.03
CA ASP A 3 21.84 15.35 -1.49
C ASP A 3 20.66 16.19 -1.98
N LEU A 4 19.60 15.55 -2.50
CA LEU A 4 18.39 16.26 -2.93
C LEU A 4 17.63 16.78 -1.71
N PHE A 5 17.47 15.96 -0.66
CA PHE A 5 16.82 16.39 0.58
C PHE A 5 17.58 17.52 1.29
N ALA A 6 18.91 17.54 1.18
CA ALA A 6 19.74 18.59 1.78
C ALA A 6 19.82 19.86 0.91
N GLY A 7 19.85 19.71 -0.41
CA GLY A 7 20.17 20.79 -1.35
C GLY A 7 18.96 21.43 -2.05
N VAL A 8 17.78 20.80 -2.00
CA VAL A 8 16.59 21.26 -2.72
C VAL A 8 15.43 21.50 -1.74
N PRO A 9 15.10 22.77 -1.40
CA PRO A 9 14.20 23.09 -0.30
C PRO A 9 12.78 22.52 -0.40
N ASN A 10 12.30 22.20 -1.61
CA ASN A 10 10.96 21.69 -1.86
C ASN A 10 10.90 20.17 -2.08
N ILE A 11 12.02 19.44 -1.94
CA ILE A 11 12.03 17.98 -1.91
C ILE A 11 12.08 17.54 -0.45
N ILE A 12 10.90 17.26 0.12
CA ILE A 12 10.74 16.98 1.56
C ILE A 12 10.67 15.50 1.92
N GLY A 13 10.58 14.60 0.92
CA GLY A 13 10.41 13.18 1.18
C GLY A 13 10.38 12.31 -0.05
N VAL A 14 10.13 11.02 0.16
CA VAL A 14 10.09 10.00 -0.89
C VAL A 14 8.99 8.95 -0.61
N LYS A 15 8.39 8.46 -1.68
CA LYS A 15 7.62 7.21 -1.68
C LYS A 15 8.57 6.06 -1.97
N ASP A 16 8.84 5.21 -0.99
CA ASP A 16 9.74 4.07 -1.14
C ASP A 16 8.96 2.80 -1.47
N ALA A 17 9.06 2.37 -2.74
CA ALA A 17 8.49 1.12 -3.25
C ALA A 17 9.61 0.14 -3.70
N ALA A 18 10.81 0.24 -3.12
CA ALA A 18 11.97 -0.56 -3.52
C ALA A 18 11.93 -2.00 -2.98
N GLY A 19 11.11 -2.27 -1.98
CA GLY A 19 10.96 -3.62 -1.41
C GLY A 19 12.00 -3.99 -0.34
N ASP A 20 12.82 -3.03 0.12
CA ASP A 20 13.92 -3.28 1.07
C ASP A 20 13.84 -2.34 2.29
N PRO A 21 13.26 -2.80 3.42
CA PRO A 21 13.22 -2.02 4.67
C PRO A 21 14.60 -1.66 5.22
N GLY A 22 15.65 -2.45 4.92
CA GLY A 22 17.02 -2.17 5.33
C GLY A 22 17.63 -1.01 4.55
N GLU A 23 17.37 -0.93 3.24
CA GLU A 23 17.72 0.23 2.42
C GLU A 23 16.97 1.48 2.90
N THR A 24 15.68 1.37 3.20
CA THR A 24 14.89 2.48 3.77
C THR A 24 15.48 2.98 5.09
N ALA A 25 15.83 2.07 6.00
CA ALA A 25 16.46 2.43 7.28
C ALA A 25 17.80 3.15 7.07
N ARG A 26 18.61 2.69 6.11
CA ARG A 26 19.87 3.35 5.74
C ARG A 26 19.62 4.75 5.20
N LEU A 27 18.64 4.92 4.32
CA LEU A 27 18.27 6.24 3.79
C LEU A 27 17.91 7.21 4.93
N LEU A 28 17.04 6.80 5.85
CA LEU A 28 16.61 7.61 6.99
C LEU A 28 17.77 7.96 7.93
N SER A 29 18.77 7.07 8.08
CA SER A 29 19.96 7.35 8.88
C SER A 29 20.89 8.43 8.30
N LEU A 30 20.83 8.64 6.98
CA LEU A 30 21.67 9.59 6.25
C LEU A 30 20.92 10.88 5.87
N ALA A 31 19.60 10.82 5.82
CA ALA A 31 18.76 11.93 5.42
C ALA A 31 18.71 13.02 6.50
N PRO A 32 18.55 14.30 6.12
CA PRO A 32 18.30 15.37 7.07
C PRO A 32 17.08 15.09 7.95
N ALA A 33 17.12 15.55 9.20
CA ALA A 33 15.97 15.46 10.11
C ALA A 33 14.72 16.11 9.49
N GLY A 34 13.58 15.44 9.62
CA GLY A 34 12.32 15.86 9.00
C GLY A 34 12.10 15.37 7.57
N THR A 35 13.03 14.60 6.99
CA THR A 35 12.78 13.90 5.73
C THR A 35 11.67 12.86 5.93
N GLU A 36 10.61 12.95 5.13
CA GLU A 36 9.48 12.01 5.18
C GLU A 36 9.71 10.82 4.24
N VAL A 37 9.47 9.61 4.73
CA VAL A 37 9.40 8.41 3.89
C VAL A 37 8.01 7.81 3.99
N TYR A 38 7.37 7.56 2.85
CA TYR A 38 6.09 6.85 2.77
C TYR A 38 6.33 5.47 2.16
N SER A 39 5.75 4.42 2.75
CA SER A 39 5.71 3.12 2.11
C SER A 39 4.98 3.20 0.77
N GLY A 40 5.56 2.62 -0.26
CA GLY A 40 4.94 2.47 -1.56
C GLY A 40 4.57 1.05 -1.94
N ASP A 41 4.79 0.12 -1.02
CA ASP A 41 4.39 -1.29 -1.09
C ASP A 41 3.47 -1.56 0.12
N ASP A 42 2.21 -1.93 -0.15
CA ASP A 42 1.21 -2.11 0.90
C ASP A 42 1.63 -3.22 1.88
N SER A 43 2.20 -4.32 1.37
CA SER A 43 2.63 -5.48 2.16
C SER A 43 3.76 -5.17 3.13
N LEU A 44 4.57 -4.16 2.80
CA LEU A 44 5.71 -3.73 3.61
C LEU A 44 5.40 -2.52 4.49
N THR A 45 4.18 -1.97 4.45
CA THR A 45 3.84 -0.76 5.22
C THR A 45 4.20 -0.91 6.70
N LEU A 46 3.78 -1.99 7.36
CA LEU A 46 4.10 -2.19 8.79
C LEU A 46 5.62 -2.30 9.05
N ALA A 47 6.37 -2.91 8.13
CA ALA A 47 7.82 -3.04 8.24
C ALA A 47 8.52 -1.68 8.04
N LEU A 48 8.05 -0.87 7.09
CA LEU A 48 8.59 0.46 6.81
C LEU A 48 8.29 1.44 7.95
N LEU A 49 7.09 1.36 8.56
CA LEU A 49 6.78 2.13 9.77
C LEU A 49 7.77 1.81 10.90
N ALA A 50 8.14 0.53 11.07
CA ALA A 50 9.09 0.12 12.10
C ALA A 50 10.50 0.71 11.95
N VAL A 51 10.89 1.13 10.73
CA VAL A 51 12.18 1.76 10.46
C VAL A 51 12.10 3.28 10.30
N GLY A 52 10.92 3.88 10.46
CA GLY A 52 10.73 5.33 10.50
C GLY A 52 9.99 5.93 9.31
N ALA A 53 9.32 5.12 8.47
CA ALA A 53 8.34 5.67 7.53
C ALA A 53 7.18 6.33 8.29
N VAL A 54 6.64 7.39 7.71
CA VAL A 54 5.59 8.22 8.33
C VAL A 54 4.18 7.88 7.82
N GLY A 55 4.08 7.06 6.78
CA GLY A 55 2.79 6.67 6.21
C GLY A 55 2.91 5.71 5.05
N THR A 56 1.82 5.56 4.30
CA THR A 56 1.76 4.73 3.10
C THR A 56 1.07 5.46 1.94
N ILE A 57 1.46 5.11 0.72
CA ILE A 57 0.81 5.50 -0.53
C ILE A 57 0.55 4.20 -1.29
N GLY A 58 -0.58 3.57 -0.96
CA GLY A 58 -0.91 2.19 -1.34
C GLY A 58 -1.94 2.03 -2.45
N VAL A 59 -1.89 0.89 -3.12
CA VAL A 59 -2.90 0.39 -4.05
C VAL A 59 -4.09 -0.17 -3.28
N ALA A 60 -3.85 -1.08 -2.33
CA ALA A 60 -4.89 -1.75 -1.54
C ALA A 60 -5.76 -0.76 -0.76
N THR A 61 -5.23 0.42 -0.42
CA THR A 61 -5.97 1.49 0.27
C THR A 61 -7.22 1.98 -0.48
N HIS A 62 -7.35 1.73 -1.78
CA HIS A 62 -8.57 2.04 -2.56
C HIS A 62 -9.80 1.29 -2.05
N TRP A 63 -9.63 0.09 -1.49
CA TRP A 63 -10.71 -0.65 -0.85
C TRP A 63 -10.45 -0.84 0.65
N ALA A 64 -9.22 -1.08 1.09
CA ALA A 64 -8.87 -1.40 2.47
C ALA A 64 -8.38 -0.19 3.30
N GLY A 65 -8.70 1.05 2.89
CA GLY A 65 -8.17 2.25 3.54
C GLY A 65 -8.46 2.37 5.04
N ASN A 66 -9.66 2.00 5.49
CA ASN A 66 -10.02 2.06 6.91
C ASN A 66 -9.22 1.04 7.74
N GLU A 67 -9.04 -0.15 7.18
CA GLU A 67 -8.32 -1.26 7.80
C GLU A 67 -6.81 -0.96 7.85
N THR A 68 -6.24 -0.38 6.80
CA THR A 68 -4.86 0.13 6.77
C THR A 68 -4.67 1.24 7.80
N ALA A 69 -5.58 2.21 7.87
CA ALA A 69 -5.51 3.28 8.87
C ALA A 69 -5.56 2.72 10.31
N ALA A 70 -6.41 1.73 10.57
CA ALA A 70 -6.48 1.08 11.88
C ALA A 70 -5.20 0.28 12.23
N MET A 71 -4.54 -0.32 11.23
CA MET A 71 -3.23 -0.98 11.40
C MET A 71 -2.16 0.04 11.76
N MET A 72 -2.09 1.15 11.03
CA MET A 72 -1.13 2.24 11.28
C MET A 72 -1.36 2.88 12.65
N GLN A 73 -2.62 3.13 13.03
CA GLN A 73 -2.97 3.70 14.33
C GLN A 73 -2.51 2.79 15.47
N ALA A 74 -2.77 1.48 15.38
CA ALA A 74 -2.28 0.52 16.38
C ALA A 74 -0.75 0.54 16.52
N PHE A 75 -0.03 0.71 15.40
CA PHE A 75 1.43 0.86 15.43
C PHE A 75 1.85 2.15 16.16
N PHE A 76 1.25 3.29 15.81
CA PHE A 76 1.57 4.59 16.43
C PHE A 76 1.19 4.67 17.91
N ASP A 77 0.15 3.94 18.32
CA ASP A 77 -0.26 3.82 19.73
C ASP A 77 0.65 2.86 20.54
N GLY A 78 1.61 2.20 19.88
CA GLY A 78 2.51 1.23 20.50
C GLY A 78 1.92 -0.17 20.70
N ASP A 79 0.70 -0.43 20.21
CA ASP A 79 0.09 -1.75 20.20
C ASP A 79 0.57 -2.57 18.99
N VAL A 80 1.81 -3.03 19.10
CA VAL A 80 2.47 -3.85 18.09
C VAL A 80 1.72 -5.16 17.83
N ALA A 81 1.04 -5.72 18.84
CA ALA A 81 0.29 -6.96 18.69
C ALA A 81 -0.94 -6.74 17.80
N ALA A 82 -1.72 -5.68 18.06
CA ALA A 82 -2.85 -5.31 17.21
C ALA A 82 -2.42 -4.88 15.80
N ALA A 83 -1.31 -4.15 15.66
CA ALA A 83 -0.79 -3.77 14.35
C ALA A 83 -0.44 -5.00 13.50
N ARG A 84 0.23 -6.00 14.09
CA ARG A 84 0.55 -7.27 13.41
C ARG A 84 -0.69 -8.07 13.04
N GLU A 85 -1.67 -8.13 13.93
CA GLU A 85 -2.93 -8.84 13.66
C GLU A 85 -3.67 -8.21 12.48
N ARG A 86 -3.81 -6.88 12.49
CA ARG A 86 -4.46 -6.13 11.42
C ARG A 86 -3.71 -6.24 10.09
N ASN A 87 -2.38 -6.17 10.13
CA ASN A 87 -1.57 -6.40 8.93
C ASN A 87 -1.78 -7.80 8.36
N ARG A 88 -1.91 -8.83 9.21
CA ARG A 88 -2.16 -10.21 8.77
C ARG A 88 -3.54 -10.34 8.10
N ALA A 89 -4.55 -9.63 8.61
CA ALA A 89 -5.89 -9.58 8.01
C ALA A 89 -5.91 -8.87 6.64
N LEU A 90 -4.93 -8.00 6.35
CA LEU A 90 -4.81 -7.27 5.09
C LEU A 90 -4.07 -8.05 3.99
N VAL A 91 -3.40 -9.16 4.31
CA VAL A 91 -2.61 -9.96 3.34
C VAL A 91 -3.40 -10.32 2.06
N PRO A 92 -4.67 -10.79 2.13
CA PRO A 92 -5.44 -11.07 0.90
C PRO A 92 -5.65 -9.84 0.01
N SER A 93 -5.65 -8.63 0.58
CA SER A 93 -5.72 -7.39 -0.20
C SER A 93 -4.40 -7.10 -0.91
N TYR A 94 -3.28 -7.29 -0.23
CA TYR A 94 -1.95 -7.08 -0.83
C TYR A 94 -1.71 -8.05 -1.98
N GLU A 95 -2.09 -9.32 -1.81
CA GLU A 95 -1.95 -10.35 -2.85
C GLU A 95 -2.85 -10.10 -4.08
N PHE A 96 -3.96 -9.37 -3.90
CA PHE A 96 -4.89 -9.05 -4.98
C PHE A 96 -4.47 -7.83 -5.81
N GLU A 97 -3.63 -6.94 -5.27
CA GLU A 97 -3.42 -5.60 -5.85
C GLU A 97 -2.74 -5.61 -7.23
N THR A 98 -2.00 -6.67 -7.55
CA THR A 98 -1.33 -6.88 -8.84
C THR A 98 -0.99 -8.36 -9.05
N GLY A 99 -0.98 -8.82 -10.30
CA GLY A 99 -0.48 -10.15 -10.65
C GLY A 99 -0.17 -10.29 -12.14
N ASP A 100 0.44 -11.40 -12.56
CA ASP A 100 0.88 -11.61 -13.94
C ASP A 100 -0.27 -11.55 -14.96
N ALA A 101 -1.42 -12.13 -14.60
CA ALA A 101 -2.62 -12.13 -15.44
C ALA A 101 -3.41 -10.81 -15.37
N ALA A 102 -3.23 -10.04 -14.30
CA ALA A 102 -3.94 -8.79 -14.02
C ALA A 102 -2.99 -7.77 -13.37
N PRO A 103 -2.13 -7.11 -14.16
CA PRO A 103 -1.23 -6.10 -13.61
C PRO A 103 -2.01 -4.88 -13.10
N ASN A 104 -1.55 -4.26 -12.02
CA ASN A 104 -2.09 -2.99 -11.53
C ASN A 104 -2.15 -1.95 -12.68
N PRO A 105 -3.30 -1.28 -12.95
CA PRO A 105 -4.49 -1.15 -12.09
C PRO A 105 -5.71 -2.01 -12.45
N VAL A 106 -5.53 -3.11 -13.19
CA VAL A 106 -6.66 -3.99 -13.56
C VAL A 106 -7.40 -4.51 -12.31
N PRO A 107 -6.74 -5.07 -11.26
CA PRO A 107 -7.44 -5.54 -10.06
C PRO A 107 -8.14 -4.41 -9.29
N THR A 108 -7.49 -3.27 -9.13
CA THR A 108 -8.08 -2.09 -8.47
C THR A 108 -9.37 -1.66 -9.16
N LYS A 109 -9.39 -1.61 -10.49
CA LYS A 109 -10.60 -1.24 -11.23
C LYS A 109 -11.71 -2.29 -11.16
N ALA A 110 -11.35 -3.58 -11.14
CA ALA A 110 -12.30 -4.67 -10.89
C ALA A 110 -12.92 -4.56 -9.49
N MET A 111 -12.10 -4.28 -8.46
CA MET A 111 -12.54 -4.06 -7.09
C MET A 111 -13.50 -2.87 -6.98
N LEU A 112 -13.15 -1.72 -7.56
CA LEU A 112 -14.03 -0.55 -7.59
C LEU A 112 -15.37 -0.88 -8.26
N ARG A 113 -15.36 -1.63 -9.37
CA ARG A 113 -16.58 -2.10 -10.05
C ARG A 113 -17.42 -3.00 -9.15
N VAL A 114 -16.82 -3.94 -8.42
CA VAL A 114 -17.49 -4.82 -7.45
C VAL A 114 -18.12 -4.01 -6.32
N MET A 115 -17.42 -2.99 -5.81
CA MET A 115 -17.92 -2.06 -4.79
C MET A 115 -18.98 -1.06 -5.31
N GLY A 116 -19.34 -1.10 -6.60
CA GLY A 116 -20.27 -0.15 -7.21
C GLY A 116 -19.71 1.27 -7.35
N LEU A 117 -18.39 1.43 -7.34
CA LEU A 117 -17.67 2.69 -7.45
C LEU A 117 -17.18 2.95 -8.89
N PRO A 118 -17.00 4.22 -9.29
CA PRO A 118 -16.49 4.55 -10.62
C PRO A 118 -15.00 4.17 -10.76
N GLY A 119 -14.62 3.62 -11.92
CA GLY A 119 -13.23 3.29 -12.25
C GLY A 119 -12.99 3.05 -13.75
N GLY A 120 -14.04 2.61 -14.45
CA GLY A 120 -14.02 2.35 -15.90
C GLY A 120 -13.07 1.22 -16.30
N PRO A 121 -12.90 0.95 -17.60
CA PRO A 121 -11.90 -0.01 -18.07
C PRO A 121 -10.48 0.57 -18.01
N CYS A 122 -9.47 -0.30 -18.10
CA CYS A 122 -8.10 0.11 -18.38
C CYS A 122 -7.94 0.51 -19.86
N ARG A 123 -6.91 1.30 -20.16
CA ARG A 123 -6.47 1.58 -21.53
C ARG A 123 -5.40 0.56 -21.94
N LEU A 124 -5.20 0.39 -23.24
CA LEU A 124 -4.03 -0.34 -23.74
C LEU A 124 -2.74 0.29 -23.20
N PRO A 125 -1.71 -0.51 -22.86
CA PRO A 125 -1.57 -1.95 -23.17
C PRO A 125 -2.16 -2.92 -22.13
N MET A 126 -2.82 -2.46 -21.06
CA MET A 126 -3.26 -3.32 -19.95
C MET A 126 -4.32 -4.37 -20.33
N GLY A 127 -5.10 -4.12 -21.39
CA GLY A 127 -6.13 -5.05 -21.85
C GLY A 127 -7.40 -5.06 -20.99
N PRO A 128 -8.35 -5.97 -21.30
CA PRO A 128 -9.59 -6.10 -20.55
C PRO A 128 -9.36 -6.77 -19.18
N GLU A 129 -10.34 -6.63 -18.29
CA GLU A 129 -10.41 -7.37 -17.04
C GLU A 129 -10.47 -8.90 -17.32
N PRO A 130 -9.58 -9.73 -16.73
CA PRO A 130 -9.66 -11.19 -16.82
C PRO A 130 -10.96 -11.76 -16.24
N VAL A 131 -11.41 -12.88 -16.81
CA VAL A 131 -12.58 -13.61 -16.32
C VAL A 131 -12.31 -14.14 -14.91
N GLY A 132 -13.24 -13.92 -13.98
CA GLY A 132 -13.16 -14.43 -12.61
C GLY A 132 -12.52 -13.47 -11.60
N LEU A 133 -11.90 -12.38 -12.05
CA LEU A 133 -11.27 -11.40 -11.16
C LEU A 133 -12.28 -10.73 -10.21
N ASP A 134 -13.54 -10.65 -10.62
CA ASP A 134 -14.64 -10.14 -9.79
C ASP A 134 -15.02 -11.08 -8.64
N ILE A 135 -14.85 -12.40 -8.83
CA ILE A 135 -15.06 -13.40 -7.79
C ILE A 135 -13.95 -13.29 -6.75
N GLU A 136 -12.71 -13.13 -7.18
CA GLU A 136 -11.55 -12.89 -6.32
C GLU A 136 -11.71 -11.59 -5.52
N ALA A 137 -12.11 -10.50 -6.18
CA ALA A 137 -12.39 -9.22 -5.53
C ALA A 137 -13.45 -9.34 -4.42
N LYS A 138 -14.56 -10.06 -4.68
CA LYS A 138 -15.61 -10.32 -3.68
C LYS A 138 -15.08 -11.13 -2.50
N ALA A 139 -14.20 -12.11 -2.74
CA ALA A 139 -13.59 -12.90 -1.67
C ALA A 139 -12.69 -12.03 -0.77
N VAL A 140 -11.92 -11.11 -1.35
CA VAL A 140 -11.10 -10.13 -0.62
C VAL A 140 -11.95 -9.17 0.20
N LEU A 141 -13.08 -8.66 -0.34
CA LEU A 141 -13.99 -7.84 0.46
C LEU A 141 -14.60 -8.63 1.62
N ALA A 142 -14.99 -9.88 1.38
CA ALA A 142 -15.53 -10.76 2.41
C ALA A 142 -14.52 -11.04 3.54
N SER A 143 -13.22 -11.18 3.23
CA SER A 143 -12.18 -11.35 4.26
C SER A 143 -12.01 -10.11 5.14
N LEU A 144 -12.42 -8.94 4.66
CA LEU A 144 -12.48 -7.69 5.42
C LEU A 144 -13.83 -7.48 6.12
N GLY A 145 -14.72 -8.47 6.11
CA GLY A 145 -16.06 -8.39 6.71
C GLY A 145 -17.05 -7.55 5.90
N ARG A 146 -16.78 -7.30 4.62
CA ARG A 146 -17.61 -6.48 3.73
C ARG A 146 -18.26 -7.35 2.64
N ARG A 147 -19.37 -6.87 2.09
CA ARG A 147 -20.14 -7.53 1.03
C ARG A 147 -19.99 -6.79 -0.29
#